data_AF-A0A6P2C9Y4-F1
#
_entry.id   AF-A0A6P2C9Y4-F1
#
_cell.length_a   1.000
_cell.length_b   1.000
_cell.length_c   1.000
_cell.angle_alpha   90.00
_cell.angle_beta   90.00
_cell.angle_gamma   90.00
#
_symmetry.space_group_name_H-M   'P 1'
#
loop_
_entity.id
_entity.type
_entity.pdbx_description
1 polymer ?
#
loop_
_entity_poly.entity_id
_entity_poly.type
_entity_poly.pdbx_seq_one_letter_code
_entity_poly.pdbx_strand_id
1 'polypeptide(L)'
;MRRNGWRREGRQGRNRGYTIERCWLGKTSRFNDVADWSYADLPKVFRRDTTARSFVVKTVADLEKALSAPNDSMIFIESIMDPFDAPTAVIMSGTNGADIDYGPAAPGQHADPASHMR
;
A
#
# COMPACT_ATOMS: atom_id res chain seq x y z
N MET A 1 11.93 -29.15 16.65
CA MET A 1 11.57 -27.72 16.52
C MET A 1 12.11 -27.18 15.21
N ARG A 2 11.27 -26.94 14.20
CA ARG A 2 11.67 -26.35 12.93
C ARG A 2 11.47 -24.83 13.02
N ARG A 3 12.56 -24.07 12.91
CA ARG A 3 12.55 -22.61 12.78
C ARG A 3 12.06 -22.29 11.37
N ASN A 4 10.91 -21.63 11.25
CA ASN A 4 10.40 -21.16 9.97
C ASN A 4 11.25 -19.96 9.52
N GLY A 5 12.13 -20.21 8.56
CA GLY A 5 12.95 -19.21 7.90
C GLY A 5 12.09 -18.27 7.07
N TRP A 6 11.72 -17.14 7.65
CA TRP A 6 11.22 -15.98 6.92
C TRP A 6 12.39 -15.33 6.17
N ARG A 7 12.79 -15.88 5.02
CA ARG A 7 13.72 -15.21 4.11
C ARG A 7 12.95 -14.08 3.43
N ARG A 8 13.18 -12.84 3.90
CA ARG A 8 12.69 -11.61 3.28
C ARG A 8 13.53 -11.30 2.04
N GLU A 9 13.25 -11.96 0.92
CA GLU A 9 13.83 -11.60 -0.37
C GLU A 9 12.72 -11.07 -1.29
N GLY A 10 12.80 -9.78 -1.60
CA GLY A 10 12.30 -9.22 -2.85
C GLY A 10 10.78 -9.18 -3.10
N ARG A 11 9.92 -9.01 -2.09
CA ARG A 11 8.51 -8.68 -2.37
C ARG A 11 8.39 -7.24 -2.86
N GLN A 12 8.32 -7.08 -4.19
CA GLN A 12 7.77 -5.92 -4.89
C GLN A 12 6.44 -5.53 -4.19
N GLY A 13 6.28 -4.26 -3.83
CA GLY A 13 5.35 -3.82 -2.78
C GLY A 13 3.86 -4.04 -3.09
N ARG A 14 3.07 -4.21 -2.03
CA ARG A 14 1.61 -3.98 -2.00
C ARG A 14 1.47 -2.67 -1.25
N ASN A 15 1.01 -1.58 -1.89
CA ASN A 15 1.19 -0.19 -1.38
C ASN A 15 1.39 -0.12 0.12
N ARG A 16 2.65 -0.10 0.55
CA ARG A 16 3.15 -0.61 1.84
C ARG A 16 2.84 0.32 3.02
N GLY A 17 1.57 0.71 3.12
CA GLY A 17 1.02 1.70 4.01
C GLY A 17 0.31 2.81 3.24
N TYR A 18 0.39 4.03 3.74
CA TYR A 18 -0.52 5.10 3.34
C TYR A 18 0.00 5.89 2.13
N THR A 19 -0.27 5.41 0.92
CA THR A 19 0.17 6.09 -0.33
C THR A 19 -0.34 7.52 -0.46
N ILE A 20 -1.57 7.80 -0.03
CA ILE A 20 -2.12 9.17 -0.06
C ILE A 20 -1.30 10.09 0.84
N GLU A 21 -1.04 9.69 2.09
CA GLU A 21 -0.18 10.47 2.98
C GLU A 21 1.22 10.65 2.40
N ARG A 22 1.77 9.65 1.70
CA ARG A 22 3.07 9.80 1.01
C ARG A 22 3.04 10.82 -0.13
N CYS A 23 1.87 11.09 -0.72
CA CYS A 23 1.70 12.16 -1.70
C CYS A 23 1.69 13.54 -1.02
N TRP A 24 1.32 13.64 0.25
CA TRP A 24 1.03 14.89 0.94
C TRP A 24 2.10 15.27 1.96
N LEU A 25 2.48 14.32 2.82
CA LEU A 25 3.40 14.51 3.93
C LEU A 25 4.32 13.30 4.14
N GLY A 26 5.63 13.54 4.06
CA GLY A 26 6.62 12.53 4.41
C GLY A 26 6.59 11.33 3.47
N LYS A 27 6.82 11.55 2.17
CA LYS A 27 6.82 10.52 1.11
C LYS A 27 7.49 9.21 1.54
N THR A 28 8.64 9.28 2.18
CA THR A 28 9.41 8.11 2.64
C THR A 28 9.39 7.91 4.16
N SER A 29 8.58 8.68 4.89
CA SER A 29 8.53 8.65 6.35
C SER A 29 7.96 7.33 6.87
N ARG A 30 8.56 6.83 7.96
CA ARG A 30 8.18 5.56 8.59
C ARG A 30 6.76 5.54 9.15
N PHE A 31 6.21 6.69 9.53
CA PHE A 31 4.83 6.77 10.03
C PHE A 31 3.80 6.40 8.94
N ASN A 32 4.19 6.44 7.66
CA ASN A 32 3.36 5.99 6.55
C ASN A 32 3.52 4.50 6.23
N ASP A 33 4.40 3.76 6.93
CA ASP A 33 4.58 2.32 6.75
C ASP A 33 3.57 1.53 7.59
N VAL A 34 3.00 0.46 7.03
CA VAL A 34 2.18 -0.51 7.77
C VAL A 34 2.77 -1.92 7.69
N ALA A 35 2.27 -2.83 8.52
CA ALA A 35 2.71 -4.22 8.51
C ALA A 35 2.34 -4.93 7.18
N ASP A 36 3.30 -5.66 6.61
CA ASP A 36 3.13 -6.39 5.34
C ASP A 36 2.52 -7.77 5.58
N TRP A 37 1.19 -7.83 5.64
CA TRP A 37 0.46 -9.08 5.85
C TRP A 37 0.33 -9.88 4.56
N SER A 38 0.15 -11.19 4.67
CA SER A 38 -0.29 -12.02 3.53
C SER A 38 -1.81 -11.93 3.41
N TYR A 39 -2.32 -10.85 2.80
CA TYR A 39 -3.78 -10.59 2.80
C TYR A 39 -4.57 -11.69 2.08
N ALA A 40 -4.03 -12.28 1.01
CA ALA A 40 -4.66 -13.41 0.33
C ALA A 40 -4.88 -14.65 1.22
N ASP A 41 -4.17 -14.79 2.34
CA ASP A 41 -4.37 -15.91 3.28
C ASP A 41 -5.52 -15.66 4.27
N LEU A 42 -5.98 -14.41 4.43
CA LEU A 42 -6.99 -14.03 5.43
C LEU A 42 -8.30 -14.82 5.34
N PRO A 43 -8.87 -15.12 4.16
CA PRO A 43 -10.09 -15.91 4.09
C PRO A 43 -9.98 -17.27 4.78
N LYS A 44 -8.82 -17.95 4.66
CA LYS A 44 -8.57 -19.26 5.29
C LYS A 44 -8.32 -19.13 6.79
N VAL A 45 -7.74 -18.01 7.24
CA VAL A 45 -7.51 -17.72 8.66
C VAL A 45 -8.84 -17.49 9.37
N PHE A 46 -9.74 -16.70 8.77
CA PHE A 46 -11.05 -16.41 9.36
C PHE A 46 -12.01 -17.60 9.27
N ARG A 47 -11.92 -18.41 8.22
CA ARG A 47 -12.74 -19.59 8.05
C ARG A 47 -11.94 -20.71 7.36
N ARG A 48 -11.61 -21.75 8.13
CA ARG A 48 -10.76 -22.86 7.67
C ARG A 48 -11.37 -23.65 6.51
N ASP A 49 -12.69 -23.84 6.51
CA ASP A 49 -13.46 -24.59 5.51
C ASP A 49 -14.03 -23.69 4.39
N THR A 50 -13.48 -22.48 4.21
CA THR A 50 -13.99 -21.53 3.22
C THR A 50 -13.86 -22.05 1.79
N THR A 51 -14.87 -21.75 0.97
CA THR A 51 -14.81 -21.90 -0.50
C THR A 51 -14.25 -20.66 -1.19
N ALA A 52 -13.89 -19.62 -0.42
CA ALA A 52 -13.33 -18.39 -0.98
C ALA A 52 -12.03 -18.68 -1.73
N ARG A 53 -11.89 -18.07 -2.90
CA ARG A 53 -10.71 -18.17 -3.76
C ARG A 53 -9.91 -16.89 -3.64
N SER A 54 -8.64 -17.01 -3.26
CA SER A 54 -7.73 -15.88 -3.14
C SER A 54 -6.74 -15.84 -4.29
N PHE A 55 -6.47 -14.65 -4.82
CA PHE A 55 -5.50 -14.39 -5.89
C PHE A 55 -4.52 -13.31 -5.43
N VAL A 56 -3.26 -13.45 -5.85
CA VAL A 56 -2.25 -12.41 -5.74
C VAL A 56 -1.89 -11.98 -7.16
N VAL A 57 -2.16 -10.73 -7.51
CA VAL A 57 -2.01 -10.23 -8.89
C VAL A 57 -0.97 -9.14 -8.96
N LYS A 58 -0.10 -9.17 -9.98
CA LYS A 58 1.02 -8.22 -10.14
C LYS A 58 0.94 -7.41 -11.42
N THR A 59 0.08 -7.83 -12.34
CA THR A 59 -0.07 -7.24 -13.66
C THR A 59 -1.53 -7.09 -14.00
N VAL A 60 -1.82 -6.23 -14.99
CA VAL A 60 -3.17 -6.09 -15.53
C VAL A 60 -3.69 -7.43 -16.06
N ALA A 61 -2.84 -8.22 -16.74
CA ALA A 61 -3.21 -9.54 -17.25
C ALA A 61 -3.57 -10.53 -16.12
N ASP A 62 -2.84 -10.51 -15.00
CA ASP A 62 -3.19 -11.33 -13.82
C ASP A 62 -4.56 -10.92 -13.25
N LEU A 63 -4.82 -9.62 -13.19
CA LEU A 63 -6.08 -9.08 -12.70
C LEU A 63 -7.24 -9.46 -13.63
N GLU A 64 -7.10 -9.30 -14.94
CA GLU A 64 -8.09 -9.73 -15.93
C GLU A 64 -8.38 -11.24 -15.83
N LYS A 65 -7.34 -12.05 -15.62
CA LYS A 65 -7.50 -13.48 -15.40
C LYS A 65 -8.24 -13.79 -14.09
N ALA A 66 -7.95 -13.08 -13.00
CA ALA A 66 -8.64 -13.27 -11.73
C ALA A 66 -10.12 -12.84 -11.83
N LEU A 67 -10.41 -11.75 -12.55
CA LEU A 67 -11.77 -11.23 -12.78
C LEU A 67 -12.60 -12.09 -13.73
N SER A 68 -11.97 -12.87 -14.62
CA SER A 68 -12.67 -13.81 -15.51
C SER A 68 -13.00 -15.16 -14.87
N ALA A 69 -12.51 -15.43 -13.66
CA ALA A 69 -12.88 -16.65 -12.93
C ALA A 69 -14.39 -16.64 -12.61
N PRO A 70 -15.07 -17.81 -12.61
CA PRO A 70 -16.46 -17.91 -12.14
C PRO A 70 -16.58 -17.25 -10.77
N ASN A 71 -17.66 -16.53 -10.46
CA ASN A 71 -17.83 -15.78 -9.22
C ASN A 71 -18.95 -16.34 -8.34
N ASP A 72 -19.13 -17.65 -8.38
CA ASP A 72 -20.06 -18.47 -7.58
C ASP A 72 -19.75 -18.52 -6.06
N SER A 73 -18.61 -17.97 -5.68
CA SER A 73 -18.04 -17.96 -4.33
C SER A 73 -17.25 -16.66 -4.16
N MET A 74 -16.98 -16.27 -2.91
CA MET A 74 -16.18 -15.09 -2.63
C MET A 74 -14.82 -15.17 -3.33
N ILE A 75 -14.47 -14.13 -4.09
CA ILE A 75 -13.15 -13.95 -4.68
C ILE A 75 -12.44 -12.84 -3.89
N PHE A 76 -11.24 -13.12 -3.40
CA PHE A 76 -10.38 -12.16 -2.71
C PHE A 76 -9.14 -11.90 -3.56
N ILE A 77 -8.95 -10.67 -4.04
CA ILE A 77 -7.80 -10.32 -4.90
C ILE A 77 -6.90 -9.36 -4.15
N GLU A 78 -5.67 -9.80 -3.91
CA GLU A 78 -4.59 -8.99 -3.39
C GLU A 78 -3.76 -8.43 -4.55
N SER A 79 -3.90 -7.13 -4.82
CA SER A 79 -3.14 -6.44 -5.87
C SER A 79 -1.79 -5.95 -5.34
N ILE A 80 -0.72 -6.33 -6.03
CA ILE A 80 0.65 -5.85 -5.79
C ILE A 80 0.85 -4.57 -6.61
N MET A 81 1.17 -3.46 -5.94
CA MET A 81 1.33 -2.12 -6.53
C MET A 81 2.47 -1.36 -5.85
N ASP A 82 3.17 -0.51 -6.62
CA ASP A 82 4.28 0.28 -6.07
C ASP A 82 3.79 1.25 -4.98
N PRO A 83 4.47 1.37 -3.82
CA PRO A 83 4.03 2.23 -2.72
C PRO A 83 3.76 3.70 -3.06
N PHE A 84 4.29 4.20 -4.17
CA PHE A 84 4.12 5.56 -4.67
C PHE A 84 3.21 5.65 -5.89
N ASP A 85 2.65 4.53 -6.35
CA ASP A 85 1.69 4.49 -7.44
C ASP A 85 0.32 4.96 -6.96
N ALA A 86 -0.10 6.10 -7.51
CA ALA A 86 -1.37 6.75 -7.23
C ALA A 86 -1.86 7.48 -8.49
N PRO A 87 -3.18 7.64 -8.67
CA PRO A 87 -3.72 8.43 -9.77
C PRO A 87 -3.18 9.87 -9.75
N THR A 88 -2.89 10.44 -10.93
CA THR A 88 -2.34 11.81 -11.06
C THR A 88 -3.16 12.84 -10.31
N ALA A 89 -4.48 12.73 -10.31
CA ALA A 89 -5.36 13.64 -9.57
C ALA A 89 -5.09 13.65 -8.06
N VAL A 90 -4.78 12.50 -7.46
CA VAL A 90 -4.44 12.35 -6.02
C VAL A 90 -3.07 12.94 -5.72
N ILE A 91 -2.12 12.77 -6.64
CA ILE A 91 -0.79 13.36 -6.51
C ILE A 91 -0.90 14.90 -6.56
N MET A 92 -1.66 15.42 -7.52
CA MET A 92 -1.86 16.86 -7.70
C MET A 92 -2.62 17.51 -6.55
N SER A 93 -3.55 16.81 -5.90
CA SER A 93 -4.27 17.36 -4.75
C SER A 93 -3.39 17.53 -3.52
N GLY A 94 -2.20 16.92 -3.48
CA GLY A 94 -1.35 16.91 -2.28
C GLY A 94 -0.76 18.25 -1.88
N THR A 95 -0.49 19.13 -2.85
CA THR A 95 0.03 20.47 -2.57
C THR A 95 -0.98 21.31 -1.78
N ASN A 96 -2.28 21.15 -2.06
CA ASN A 96 -3.34 21.85 -1.32
C ASN A 96 -3.80 21.06 -0.09
N GLY A 97 -3.80 19.72 -0.17
CA GLY A 97 -4.26 18.85 0.93
C GLY A 97 -3.38 18.96 2.16
N ALA A 98 -2.05 18.98 1.99
CA ALA A 98 -1.13 19.05 3.13
C ALA A 98 -1.30 20.35 3.94
N ASP A 99 -1.48 21.49 3.27
CA ASP A 99 -1.68 22.79 3.92
C ASP A 99 -3.03 22.86 4.66
N ILE A 100 -4.08 22.23 4.12
CA ILE A 100 -5.41 22.17 4.75
C ILE A 100 -5.40 21.23 5.97
N ASP A 101 -4.80 20.06 5.83
CA ASP A 101 -4.90 18.99 6.84
C ASP A 101 -3.95 19.22 8.02
N TYR A 102 -2.79 19.81 7.78
CA TYR A 102 -1.72 19.92 8.77
C TYR A 102 -1.35 21.36 9.15
N GLY A 103 -1.67 22.35 8.30
CA GLY A 103 -1.37 23.75 8.55
C GLY A 103 0.12 24.03 8.78
N PRO A 104 0.47 25.18 9.42
CA PRO A 104 1.87 25.60 9.62
C PRO A 104 2.72 24.70 10.54
N ALA A 105 2.09 23.74 11.21
CA ALA A 105 2.74 22.83 12.15
C ALA A 105 2.95 21.43 11.56
N ALA A 106 2.83 21.28 10.23
CA ALA A 106 2.91 19.99 9.57
C ALA A 106 4.21 19.24 9.90
N PRO A 107 4.12 17.97 10.37
CA PRO A 107 5.29 17.15 10.68
C PRO A 107 6.21 16.95 9.45
N GLY A 108 7.28 17.74 9.36
CA GLY A 108 8.23 17.69 8.25
C GLY A 108 8.42 19.00 7.48
N GLN A 109 7.69 20.08 7.80
CA GLN A 109 8.02 21.44 7.31
C GLN A 109 9.34 21.98 7.88
N HIS A 110 9.92 21.31 8.87
CA HIS A 110 11.31 21.53 9.28
C HIS A 110 12.26 20.64 8.45
N ALA A 111 12.47 21.01 7.20
CA ALA A 111 13.64 20.60 6.45
C ALA A 111 14.44 21.84 6.05
N ASP A 112 15.56 22.01 6.76
CA ASP A 112 16.73 22.87 6.51
C ASP A 112 16.66 24.36 6.94
N PRO A 113 17.40 24.78 7.99
CA PRO A 113 17.58 26.20 8.33
C PRO A 113 18.40 27.00 7.30
N ALA A 114 18.85 26.42 6.19
CA ALA A 114 19.67 27.11 5.19
C ALA A 114 18.91 27.96 4.15
N SER A 115 17.58 27.99 4.13
CA SER A 115 16.82 28.74 3.09
C SER A 115 16.68 30.25 3.34
N HIS A 116 17.19 30.78 4.45
CA HIS A 116 17.10 32.22 4.79
C HIS A 116 18.36 33.03 4.43
N MET A 117 19.24 32.50 3.58
CA MET A 117 20.44 33.22 3.15
C MET A 117 20.70 33.05 1.65
N ARG A 118 19.94 33.79 0.83
CA ARG A 118 20.44 34.55 -0.33
C ARG A 118 19.36 35.42 -0.97
#